data_AF-A0A4R4FAD3-F1
#
_entry.id   AF-A0A4R4FAD3-F1
#
_cell.length_a   1.000
_cell.length_b   1.000
_cell.length_c   1.000
_cell.angle_alpha   90.00
_cell.angle_beta   90.00
_cell.angle_gamma   90.00
#
_symmetry.space_group_name_H-M   'P 1'
#
loop_
_entity.id
_entity.type
_entity.pdbx_description
1 polymer ?
#
loop_
_entity_poly.entity_id
_entity_poly.type
_entity_poly.pdbx_seq_one_letter_code
_entity_poly.pdbx_strand_id
1 'polypeptide(L)'
;MNSSDTRPYKQDESKSKTEMDLDTVMRRLEIIVGSDKQVDIVRWLGVNLSSINNWKRRGTVPYKAIVEALLARNISLDSFFAPSNSLHAPEALLLHETLSYHGKSVEAEKSDERTRILHASRASSAFLKRHGIEENNDTLAQCVELWLYDDGELMSEKRFQETAISLLKRMESVTSEA
;
A
#
# COMPACT_ATOMS: atom_id res chain seq x y z
N MET A 1 17.00 50.87 -31.50
CA MET A 1 15.84 50.24 -32.17
C MET A 1 16.28 48.83 -32.59
N ASN A 2 15.46 47.84 -32.27
CA ASN A 2 15.88 46.48 -31.90
C ASN A 2 16.41 45.61 -33.05
N SER A 3 17.62 45.07 -32.86
CA SER A 3 18.13 43.92 -33.63
C SER A 3 17.40 42.65 -33.21
N SER A 4 16.79 41.99 -34.19
CA SER A 4 16.23 40.65 -34.12
C SER A 4 17.30 39.61 -33.85
N ASP A 5 17.37 39.15 -32.59
CA ASP A 5 18.23 38.04 -32.14
C ASP A 5 17.56 36.70 -32.51
N THR A 6 17.63 36.31 -33.79
CA THR A 6 17.28 34.96 -34.27
C THR A 6 18.47 34.03 -34.11
N ARG A 7 18.63 33.46 -32.91
CA ARG A 7 19.58 32.35 -32.72
C ARG A 7 18.93 31.03 -33.15
N PRO A 8 19.60 30.21 -33.99
CA PRO A 8 19.09 28.89 -34.33
C PRO A 8 19.17 27.99 -33.09
N TYR A 9 18.06 27.38 -32.73
CA TYR A 9 17.98 26.40 -31.66
C TYR A 9 18.77 25.15 -32.09
N LYS A 10 20.00 24.98 -31.58
CA LYS A 10 20.74 23.73 -31.73
C LYS A 10 20.00 22.64 -30.97
N GLN A 11 19.53 21.62 -31.68
CA GLN A 11 19.14 20.35 -31.07
C GLN A 11 20.43 19.66 -30.63
N ASP A 12 20.66 19.56 -29.31
CA ASP A 12 21.69 18.68 -28.78
C ASP A 12 21.26 17.22 -29.00
N GLU A 13 21.95 16.55 -29.92
CA GLU A 13 21.84 15.12 -30.18
C GLU A 13 22.51 14.35 -29.04
N SER A 14 21.80 14.21 -27.93
CA SER A 14 22.16 13.28 -26.85
C SER A 14 20.89 12.73 -26.19
N LYS A 15 19.89 12.36 -27.00
CA LYS A 15 18.65 11.79 -26.47
C LYS A 15 18.88 10.33 -26.13
N SER A 16 19.01 10.05 -24.84
CA SER A 16 18.76 8.71 -24.31
C SER A 16 17.44 8.20 -24.88
N LYS A 17 17.38 6.93 -25.25
CA LYS A 17 16.22 6.27 -25.89
C LYS A 17 15.00 6.12 -24.95
N THR A 18 14.99 6.87 -23.85
CA THR A 18 14.06 6.80 -22.71
C THR A 18 13.16 8.05 -22.62
N GLU A 19 13.28 9.01 -23.53
CA GLU A 19 12.40 10.17 -23.55
C GLU A 19 11.08 9.84 -24.26
N MET A 20 10.00 9.83 -23.49
CA MET A 20 8.63 9.75 -24.01
C MET A 20 8.32 10.97 -24.88
N ASP A 21 7.74 10.77 -26.06
CA ASP A 21 7.42 11.86 -26.99
C ASP A 21 6.07 12.54 -26.66
N LEU A 22 5.89 13.74 -27.22
CA LEU A 22 4.69 14.54 -27.00
C LEU A 22 3.42 13.86 -27.51
N ASP A 23 3.49 13.14 -28.64
CA ASP A 23 2.32 12.52 -29.24
C ASP A 23 1.79 11.36 -28.39
N THR A 24 2.69 10.55 -27.83
CA THR A 24 2.38 9.49 -26.87
C THR A 24 1.72 10.07 -25.62
N VAL A 25 2.25 11.17 -25.10
CA VAL A 25 1.68 11.88 -23.95
C VAL A 25 0.28 12.39 -24.24
N MET A 26 0.10 13.08 -25.36
CA MET A 26 -1.19 13.64 -25.74
C MET A 26 -2.23 12.53 -25.92
N ARG A 27 -1.87 11.42 -26.56
CA ARG A 27 -2.75 10.27 -26.70
C ARG A 27 -3.16 9.66 -25.36
N ARG A 28 -2.23 9.57 -24.40
CA ARG A 28 -2.56 9.10 -23.04
C ARG A 28 -3.47 10.08 -22.30
N LEU A 29 -3.26 11.39 -22.49
CA LEU A 29 -4.15 12.41 -21.94
C LEU A 29 -5.54 12.33 -22.54
N GLU A 30 -5.70 12.10 -23.85
CA GLU A 30 -7.01 11.89 -24.48
C GLU A 30 -7.79 10.75 -23.81
N ILE A 31 -7.10 9.64 -23.50
CA ILE A 31 -7.70 8.50 -22.80
C ILE A 31 -8.16 8.87 -21.39
N ILE A 32 -7.31 9.55 -20.61
CA ILE A 32 -7.62 9.92 -19.21
C ILE A 32 -8.70 11.02 -19.14
N VAL A 33 -8.65 11.99 -20.04
CA VAL A 33 -9.62 13.09 -20.12
C VAL A 33 -10.95 12.59 -20.69
N GLY A 34 -10.92 11.54 -21.51
CA GLY A 34 -12.09 11.04 -22.24
C GLY A 34 -12.52 11.96 -23.38
N SER A 35 -11.60 12.78 -23.92
CA SER A 35 -11.87 13.73 -25.01
C SER A 35 -10.63 13.89 -25.89
N ASP A 36 -10.85 13.91 -27.20
CA ASP A 36 -9.84 14.21 -28.23
C ASP A 36 -9.69 15.72 -28.49
N LYS A 37 -10.54 16.54 -27.86
CA LYS A 37 -10.53 17.99 -28.03
C LYS A 37 -9.40 18.60 -27.23
N GLN A 38 -8.49 19.28 -27.94
CA GLN A 38 -7.36 20.00 -27.33
C GLN A 38 -7.79 20.97 -26.23
N VAL A 39 -8.94 21.62 -26.37
CA VAL A 39 -9.50 22.55 -25.38
C VAL A 39 -9.81 21.86 -24.05
N ASP A 40 -10.33 20.64 -24.10
CA ASP A 40 -10.65 19.87 -22.89
C ASP A 40 -9.36 19.40 -22.20
N ILE A 41 -8.37 18.98 -22.99
CA ILE A 41 -7.05 18.57 -22.48
C ILE A 41 -6.33 19.72 -21.79
N VAL A 42 -6.27 20.92 -22.40
CA VAL A 42 -5.63 22.08 -21.75
C VAL A 42 -6.36 22.54 -20.51
N ARG A 43 -7.70 22.51 -20.53
CA ARG A 43 -8.50 22.83 -19.35
C ARG A 43 -8.25 21.83 -18.23
N TRP A 44 -8.15 20.55 -18.56
CA TRP A 44 -7.84 19.50 -17.60
C TRP A 44 -6.44 19.69 -16.99
N LEU A 45 -5.45 20.06 -17.82
CA LEU A 45 -4.08 20.39 -17.40
C LEU A 45 -3.96 21.76 -16.69
N GLY A 46 -5.00 22.60 -16.70
CA GLY A 46 -4.95 23.95 -16.11
C GLY A 46 -4.08 24.95 -16.90
N VAL A 47 -3.88 24.74 -18.20
CA VAL A 47 -3.06 25.61 -19.06
C VAL A 47 -3.88 26.33 -20.13
N ASN A 48 -3.29 27.37 -20.74
CA ASN A 48 -3.89 28.06 -21.88
C ASN A 48 -3.69 27.25 -23.18
N LEU A 49 -4.66 27.31 -24.10
CA LEU A 49 -4.62 26.68 -25.42
C LEU A 49 -3.37 27.04 -26.24
N SER A 50 -2.85 28.26 -26.08
CA SER A 50 -1.59 28.69 -26.72
C SER A 50 -0.37 27.83 -26.31
N SER A 51 -0.43 27.15 -25.16
CA SER A 51 0.63 26.28 -24.67
C SER A 51 0.80 25.04 -25.55
N ILE A 52 -0.29 24.43 -26.03
CA ILE A 52 -0.24 23.25 -26.91
C ILE A 52 0.52 23.55 -28.20
N ASN A 53 0.22 24.69 -28.84
CA ASN A 53 0.89 25.07 -30.09
C ASN A 53 2.40 25.27 -29.86
N ASN A 54 2.78 25.83 -28.72
CA ASN A 54 4.18 25.99 -28.34
C ASN A 54 4.87 24.65 -28.07
N TRP A 55 4.20 23.71 -27.39
CA TRP A 55 4.74 22.37 -27.13
C TRP A 55 4.92 21.57 -28.42
N LYS A 56 3.92 21.58 -29.31
CA LYS A 56 3.99 20.94 -30.62
C LYS A 56 5.12 21.51 -31.46
N ARG A 57 5.22 22.85 -31.53
CA ARG A 57 6.29 23.53 -32.29
C ARG A 57 7.69 23.20 -31.78
N ARG A 58 7.85 22.97 -30.47
CA ARG A 58 9.15 22.69 -29.83
C ARG A 58 9.42 21.20 -29.60
N GLY A 59 8.45 20.33 -29.87
CA GLY A 59 8.52 18.90 -29.56
C GLY A 59 8.80 18.62 -28.08
N THR A 60 8.28 19.44 -27.17
CA THR A 60 8.60 19.37 -25.72
C THR A 60 7.42 18.83 -24.93
N VAL A 61 7.67 17.84 -24.07
CA VAL A 61 6.67 17.31 -23.12
C VAL A 61 6.53 18.24 -21.91
N PRO A 62 5.31 18.68 -21.56
CA PRO A 62 5.08 19.56 -20.42
C PRO A 62 4.98 18.77 -19.11
N TYR A 63 6.07 18.12 -18.68
CA TYR A 63 6.10 17.25 -17.49
C TYR A 63 5.52 17.92 -16.25
N LYS A 64 5.85 19.18 -16.01
CA LYS A 64 5.34 19.94 -14.85
C LYS A 64 3.80 19.98 -14.82
N ALA A 65 3.18 20.43 -15.92
CA ALA A 65 1.72 20.56 -15.99
C ALA A 65 1.03 19.20 -15.87
N ILE A 66 1.62 18.16 -16.45
CA ILE A 66 1.09 16.79 -16.40
C ILE A 66 1.16 16.25 -14.97
N VAL A 67 2.33 16.33 -14.33
CA VAL A 67 2.54 15.82 -12.96
C VAL A 67 1.63 16.56 -11.98
N GLU A 68 1.55 17.89 -12.06
CA GLU A 68 0.65 18.68 -11.21
C GLU A 68 -0.82 18.26 -11.40
N ALA A 69 -1.26 18.06 -12.65
CA ALA A 69 -2.64 17.68 -12.95
C ALA A 69 -2.98 16.24 -12.52
N LEU A 70 -2.03 15.30 -12.62
CA LEU A 70 -2.17 13.92 -12.16
C LEU A 70 -2.24 13.85 -10.63
N LEU A 71 -1.31 14.53 -9.93
CA LEU A 71 -1.29 14.58 -8.47
C LEU A 71 -2.55 15.22 -7.90
N ALA A 72 -3.02 16.32 -8.51
CA ALA A 72 -4.26 17.00 -8.09
C ALA A 72 -5.51 16.10 -8.21
N ARG A 73 -5.43 15.00 -8.96
CA ARG A 73 -6.54 14.07 -9.22
C ARG A 73 -6.27 12.66 -8.69
N ASN A 74 -5.22 12.49 -7.88
CA ASN A 74 -4.80 11.20 -7.33
C ASN A 74 -4.59 10.12 -8.40
N ILE A 75 -4.07 10.50 -9.57
CA ILE A 75 -3.72 9.55 -10.63
C ILE A 75 -2.24 9.20 -10.50
N SER A 76 -1.94 7.90 -10.48
CA SER A 76 -0.56 7.41 -10.40
C SER A 76 0.29 7.91 -11.57
N LEU A 77 1.42 8.53 -11.24
CA LEU A 77 2.44 8.92 -12.23
C LEU A 77 2.99 7.69 -12.94
N ASP A 78 3.18 6.59 -12.22
CA ASP A 78 3.73 5.36 -12.76
C ASP A 78 2.79 4.76 -13.82
N SER A 79 1.49 4.73 -13.51
CA SER A 79 0.48 4.28 -14.47
C SER A 79 0.39 5.18 -15.70
N PHE A 80 0.65 6.48 -15.56
CA PHE A 80 0.65 7.41 -16.69
C PHE A 80 1.90 7.29 -17.56
N PHE A 81 3.09 7.28 -16.95
CA PHE A 81 4.37 7.36 -17.64
C PHE A 81 4.88 6.00 -18.11
N ALA A 82 4.58 4.93 -17.36
CA ALA A 82 5.09 3.60 -17.62
C ALA A 82 4.02 2.51 -17.34
N PRO A 83 2.85 2.51 -18.02
CA PRO A 83 1.75 1.58 -17.72
C PRO A 83 2.12 0.10 -17.83
N SER A 84 3.10 -0.25 -18.65
CA SER A 84 3.57 -1.63 -18.85
C SER A 84 4.71 -2.04 -17.90
N ASN A 85 5.28 -1.10 -17.15
CA ASN A 85 6.39 -1.36 -16.24
C ASN A 85 6.00 -0.92 -14.83
N SER A 86 6.10 -1.83 -13.86
CA SER A 86 6.01 -1.43 -12.46
C SER A 86 7.26 -0.61 -12.11
N LEU A 87 7.11 0.70 -11.92
CA LEU A 87 8.19 1.51 -11.38
C LEU A 87 8.40 1.11 -9.92
N HIS A 88 9.66 0.92 -9.55
CA HIS A 88 10.02 0.52 -8.20
C HIS A 88 10.17 1.76 -7.32
N ALA A 89 9.31 1.88 -6.31
CA ALA A 89 9.50 2.85 -5.24
C ALA A 89 10.63 2.36 -4.31
N PRO A 90 11.65 3.18 -4.02
CA PRO A 90 12.69 2.82 -3.08
C PRO A 90 12.12 2.42 -1.73
N GLU A 91 12.55 1.27 -1.21
CA GLU A 91 12.07 0.72 0.06
C GLU A 91 12.23 1.70 1.24
N ALA A 92 13.29 2.50 1.25
CA ALA A 92 13.52 3.52 2.27
C ALA A 92 12.42 4.60 2.32
N LEU A 93 11.86 4.99 1.16
CA LEU A 93 10.77 5.95 1.09
C LEU A 93 9.46 5.33 1.59
N LEU A 94 9.21 4.07 1.20
CA LEU A 94 8.06 3.31 1.71
C LEU A 94 8.13 3.17 3.23
N LEU A 95 9.30 2.77 3.76
CA LEU A 95 9.53 2.61 5.19
C LEU A 95 9.27 3.92 5.93
N HIS A 96 9.83 5.04 5.45
CA HIS A 96 9.61 6.36 6.04
C HIS A 96 8.13 6.77 6.03
N GLU A 97 7.41 6.53 4.94
CA GLU A 97 5.97 6.82 4.82
C GLU A 97 5.16 5.96 5.82
N THR A 98 5.46 4.66 5.91
CA THR A 98 4.84 3.77 6.90
C THR A 98 5.11 4.24 8.33
N LEU A 99 6.35 4.61 8.66
CA LEU A 99 6.69 5.12 9.99
C LEU A 99 5.98 6.45 10.30
N SER A 100 5.81 7.32 9.31
CA SER A 100 5.14 8.62 9.45
C SER A 100 3.63 8.48 9.63
N TYR A 101 2.99 7.47 9.02
CA TYR A 101 1.57 7.14 9.20
C TYR A 101 1.29 6.26 10.42
N HIS A 102 2.25 5.44 10.87
CA HIS A 102 2.05 4.49 11.97
C HIS A 102 2.18 5.11 13.36
N GLY A 103 2.86 6.24 13.52
CA GLY A 103 3.21 6.80 14.83
C GLY A 103 2.10 7.49 15.65
N LYS A 104 0.81 7.43 15.27
CA LYS A 104 -0.24 8.19 16.01
C LYS A 104 -1.55 7.48 16.35
N SER A 105 -1.94 6.37 15.72
CA SER A 105 -3.21 5.70 16.04
C SER A 105 -3.13 4.17 16.07
N VAL A 106 -2.36 3.56 15.17
CA VAL A 106 -2.29 2.10 15.03
C VAL A 106 -1.36 1.45 16.06
N GLU A 107 -0.34 2.14 16.56
CA GLU A 107 0.56 1.60 17.60
C GLU A 107 -0.14 1.38 18.94
N ALA A 108 -1.14 2.18 19.31
CA ALA A 108 -1.90 1.97 20.54
C ALA A 108 -2.76 0.69 20.45
N GLU A 109 -3.47 0.50 19.33
CA GLU A 109 -4.32 -0.68 19.09
C GLU A 109 -3.49 -1.95 18.86
N LYS A 110 -2.40 -1.89 18.09
CA LYS A 110 -1.50 -3.05 17.88
C LYS A 110 -0.64 -3.36 19.10
N SER A 111 -0.28 -2.37 19.91
CA SER A 111 0.39 -2.61 21.20
C SER A 111 -0.57 -3.31 22.15
N ASP A 112 -1.85 -2.93 22.15
CA ASP A 112 -2.88 -3.58 22.95
C ASP A 112 -3.13 -5.01 22.46
N GLU A 113 -3.31 -5.22 21.15
CA GLU A 113 -3.48 -6.55 20.55
C GLU A 113 -2.27 -7.46 20.79
N ARG A 114 -1.04 -6.95 20.60
CA ARG A 114 0.18 -7.71 20.91
C ARG A 114 0.25 -8.07 22.39
N THR A 115 -0.12 -7.15 23.27
CA THR A 115 -0.16 -7.39 24.71
C THR A 115 -1.21 -8.45 25.05
N ARG A 116 -2.41 -8.37 24.45
CA ARG A 116 -3.48 -9.36 24.60
C ARG A 116 -3.04 -10.75 24.13
N ILE A 117 -2.38 -10.87 22.99
CA ILE A 117 -1.85 -12.16 22.50
C ILE A 117 -0.80 -12.74 23.46
N LEU A 118 0.11 -11.90 23.98
CA LEU A 118 1.11 -12.34 24.96
C LEU A 118 0.47 -12.78 26.28
N HIS A 119 -0.58 -12.09 26.72
CA HIS A 119 -1.36 -12.49 27.89
C HIS A 119 -2.12 -13.80 27.66
N ALA A 120 -2.78 -13.94 26.51
CA ALA A 120 -3.47 -15.16 26.10
C ALA A 120 -2.53 -16.36 26.09
N SER A 121 -1.37 -16.23 25.43
CA SER A 121 -0.36 -17.29 25.37
C SER A 121 0.10 -17.72 26.76
N ARG A 122 0.42 -16.77 27.65
CA ARG A 122 0.83 -17.08 29.03
C ARG A 122 -0.27 -17.74 29.84
N ALA A 123 -1.51 -17.26 29.72
CA ALA A 123 -2.65 -17.82 30.44
C ALA A 123 -2.97 -19.24 29.96
N SER A 124 -2.92 -19.47 28.65
CA SER A 124 -3.14 -20.77 28.01
C SER A 124 -2.09 -21.80 28.41
N SER A 125 -0.78 -21.47 28.34
CA SER A 125 0.28 -22.37 28.81
C SER A 125 0.13 -22.67 30.31
N ALA A 126 -0.24 -21.69 31.13
CA ALA A 126 -0.50 -21.91 32.56
C ALA A 126 -1.70 -22.83 32.81
N PHE A 127 -2.76 -22.70 32.01
CA PHE A 127 -3.95 -23.54 32.08
C PHE A 127 -3.63 -25.00 31.74
N LEU A 128 -2.96 -25.25 30.60
CA LEU A 128 -2.57 -26.60 30.17
C LEU A 128 -1.70 -27.29 31.24
N LYS A 129 -0.69 -26.58 31.76
CA LYS A 129 0.20 -27.09 32.81
C LYS A 129 -0.53 -27.42 34.10
N ARG A 130 -1.50 -26.61 34.53
CA ARG A 130 -2.30 -26.88 35.76
C ARG A 130 -3.14 -28.14 35.64
N HIS A 131 -3.60 -28.46 34.43
CA HIS A 131 -4.48 -29.61 34.18
C HIS A 131 -3.74 -30.84 33.66
N GLY A 132 -2.41 -30.77 33.56
CA GLY A 132 -1.55 -31.89 33.14
C GLY A 132 -1.74 -32.27 31.68
N ILE A 133 -2.09 -31.31 30.83
CA ILE A 133 -2.23 -31.47 29.37
C ILE A 133 -0.86 -31.13 28.77
N GLU A 134 -0.38 -31.96 27.85
CA GLU A 134 0.85 -31.74 27.10
C GLU A 134 0.69 -30.51 26.20
N GLU A 135 1.63 -29.57 26.34
CA GLU A 135 1.64 -28.36 25.51
C GLU A 135 2.23 -28.71 24.14
N ASN A 136 1.36 -28.79 23.13
CA ASN A 136 1.72 -28.85 21.72
C ASN A 136 1.13 -27.65 20.97
N ASN A 137 1.59 -27.41 19.74
CA ASN A 137 1.17 -26.22 18.98
C ASN A 137 -0.35 -26.12 18.81
N ASP A 138 -1.04 -27.25 18.62
CA ASP A 138 -2.48 -27.29 18.38
C ASP A 138 -3.29 -27.02 19.66
N THR A 139 -2.93 -27.64 20.78
CA THR A 139 -3.58 -27.42 22.08
C THR A 139 -3.35 -26.01 22.61
N LEU A 140 -2.13 -25.47 22.42
CA LEU A 140 -1.81 -24.10 22.77
C LEU A 140 -2.60 -23.11 21.91
N ALA A 141 -2.63 -23.31 20.59
CA ALA A 141 -3.39 -22.47 19.67
C ALA A 141 -4.88 -22.46 20.03
N GLN A 142 -5.48 -23.63 20.26
CA GLN A 142 -6.89 -23.73 20.62
C GLN A 142 -7.20 -23.01 21.95
N CYS A 143 -6.33 -23.14 22.96
CA CYS A 143 -6.51 -22.42 24.21
C CYS A 143 -6.34 -20.90 24.04
N VAL A 144 -5.38 -20.45 23.24
CA VAL A 144 -5.18 -19.02 22.94
C VAL A 144 -6.40 -18.43 22.22
N GLU A 145 -6.95 -19.13 21.24
CA GLU A 145 -8.18 -18.71 20.55
C GLU A 145 -9.37 -18.60 21.50
N LEU A 146 -9.56 -19.61 22.36
CA LEU A 146 -10.63 -19.60 23.37
C LEU A 146 -10.45 -18.47 24.39
N TRP A 147 -9.20 -18.17 24.77
CA TRP A 147 -8.91 -17.06 25.67
C TRP A 147 -9.20 -15.71 25.00
N LEU A 148 -8.76 -15.53 23.75
CA LEU A 148 -8.94 -14.28 23.00
C LEU A 148 -10.41 -13.98 22.67
N TYR A 149 -11.28 -14.99 22.65
CA TYR A 149 -12.71 -14.81 22.37
C TYR A 149 -13.41 -13.91 23.40
N ASP A 150 -13.01 -13.96 24.67
CA ASP A 150 -13.67 -13.24 25.77
C ASP A 150 -12.67 -12.80 26.86
N ASP A 151 -11.44 -12.48 26.45
CA ASP A 151 -10.32 -12.07 27.32
C ASP A 151 -10.12 -12.95 28.58
N GLY A 152 -10.42 -14.25 28.44
CA GLY A 152 -10.25 -15.25 29.49
C GLY A 152 -11.41 -15.39 30.49
N GLU A 153 -12.52 -14.65 30.36
CA GLU A 153 -13.66 -14.77 31.27
C GLU A 153 -14.28 -16.18 31.21
N LEU A 154 -14.58 -16.70 30.01
CA LEU A 154 -15.05 -18.09 29.83
C LEU A 154 -14.10 -19.13 30.42
N MET A 155 -12.79 -18.93 30.24
CA MET A 155 -11.75 -19.82 30.76
C MET A 155 -11.64 -19.76 32.29
N SER A 156 -12.29 -18.81 32.96
CA SER A 156 -12.39 -18.75 34.42
C SER A 156 -13.57 -19.57 34.97
N GLU A 157 -14.57 -19.88 34.13
CA GLU A 157 -15.75 -20.63 34.56
C GLU A 157 -15.46 -22.13 34.72
N LYS A 158 -15.70 -22.66 35.92
CA LYS A 158 -15.41 -24.08 36.23
C LYS A 158 -16.08 -25.08 35.27
N ARG A 159 -17.34 -24.83 34.89
CA ARG A 159 -18.08 -25.71 33.96
C ARG A 159 -17.48 -25.70 32.55
N PHE A 160 -17.04 -24.52 32.10
CA PHE A 160 -16.39 -24.37 30.81
C PHE A 160 -15.01 -25.04 30.82
N GLN A 161 -14.22 -24.84 31.89
CA GLN A 161 -12.92 -25.51 32.06
C GLN A 161 -13.05 -27.02 31.99
N GLU A 162 -14.02 -27.63 32.67
CA GLU A 162 -14.27 -29.08 32.63
C GLU A 162 -14.54 -29.57 31.19
N THR A 163 -15.32 -28.79 30.43
CA THR A 163 -15.64 -29.09 29.02
C THR A 163 -14.41 -28.93 28.11
N ALA A 164 -13.67 -27.83 28.26
CA ALA A 164 -12.46 -27.54 27.49
C ALA A 164 -11.37 -28.60 27.75
N ILE A 165 -11.16 -29.00 29.00
CA ILE A 165 -10.22 -30.07 29.37
C ILE A 165 -10.63 -31.40 28.73
N SER A 166 -11.91 -31.74 28.77
CA SER A 166 -12.42 -32.96 28.14
C SER A 166 -12.14 -32.98 26.63
N LEU A 167 -12.32 -31.84 25.96
CA LEU A 167 -12.04 -31.69 24.53
C LEU A 167 -10.55 -31.78 24.22
N LEU A 168 -9.70 -31.07 24.97
CA LEU A 168 -8.25 -31.08 24.78
C LEU A 168 -7.64 -32.47 25.01
N LYS A 169 -8.12 -33.21 26.02
CA LYS A 169 -7.69 -34.61 26.24
C LYS A 169 -8.11 -35.57 25.13
N ARG A 170 -9.26 -35.33 24.51
CA ARG A 170 -9.66 -36.08 23.31
C ARG A 170 -8.74 -35.79 22.14
N MET A 171 -8.31 -34.53 21.98
CA MET A 171 -7.36 -34.16 20.94
C MET A 171 -6.03 -34.88 21.14
N GLU A 172 -5.47 -34.90 22.34
CA GLU A 172 -4.24 -35.67 22.65
C GLU A 172 -4.36 -37.15 22.29
N SER A 173 -5.51 -37.78 22.59
CA SER A 173 -5.71 -39.21 22.28
C SER A 173 -5.70 -39.51 20.78
N VAL A 174 -6.14 -38.56 19.96
CA VAL A 174 -6.18 -38.72 18.49
C VAL A 174 -4.78 -38.52 17.88
N THR A 175 -3.98 -37.60 18.43
CA THR A 175 -2.60 -37.37 17.95
C THR A 175 -1.61 -38.45 18.42
N SER A 176 -1.93 -39.21 19.47
CA SER A 176 -1.09 -40.32 19.97
C SER A 176 -1.24 -41.62 19.17
N GLU A 177 -2.30 -41.77 18.37
CA GLU A 177 -2.59 -42.94 17.53
C GLU A 177 -2.14 -42.79 16.06
N ALA A 178 -1.56 -41.64 15.69
CA ALA A 178 -1.06 -41.32 14.35
C ALA A 178 0.49 -41.37 14.28
#